data_AF-A0A960N5P8-F1
#
_entry.id   AF-A0A960N5P8-F1
#
_cell.length_a   1.000
_cell.length_b   1.000
_cell.length_c   1.000
_cell.angle_alpha   90.00
_cell.angle_beta   90.00
_cell.angle_gamma   90.00
#
_symmetry.space_group_name_H-M   'P 1'
#
loop_
_entity.id
_entity.type
_entity.pdbx_description
1 polymer ?
#
loop_
_entity_poly.entity_id
_entity_poly.type
_entity_poly.pdbx_seq_one_letter_code
_entity_poly.pdbx_strand_id
1 'polypeptide(L)'
;RVPCLLRWPAKLPKGKVSAQMAITMDLSATFAAVGGAEPPAGYVLDGMNLIPMLTGEKPEVADRSFFWRIQRSNRKMRAVRHGKWKYLDDGGTMDLLFDLENDIGERQNLNFTHPEIVADLKKRLAESGASRAGSVAPEADLPAES
;
A
#
# COMPACT_ATOMS: atom_id res chain seq x y z
N ARG A 1 0.45 -10.35 -5.32
CA ARG A 1 0.43 -10.64 -3.86
C ARG A 1 1.57 -11.63 -3.57
N VAL A 2 2.21 -11.56 -2.41
CA VAL A 2 3.29 -12.47 -1.98
C VAL A 2 3.03 -12.94 -0.54
N PRO A 3 3.56 -14.10 -0.12
CA PRO A 3 3.53 -14.50 1.29
C PRO A 3 4.45 -13.60 2.14
N CYS A 4 4.08 -13.38 3.39
CA CYS A 4 4.89 -12.65 4.39
C CYS A 4 4.73 -13.33 5.75
N LEU A 5 5.84 -13.53 6.47
CA LEU A 5 5.87 -14.09 7.82
C LEU A 5 6.69 -13.16 8.72
N LEU A 6 6.14 -12.84 9.89
CA LEU A 6 6.82 -12.07 10.93
C LEU A 6 6.91 -12.92 12.19
N ARG A 7 8.09 -12.95 12.83
CA ARG A 7 8.32 -13.69 14.07
C ARG A 7 9.06 -12.80 15.06
N TRP A 8 8.41 -12.54 16.20
CA TRP A 8 9.03 -11.84 17.32
C TRP A 8 8.47 -12.39 18.64
N PRO A 9 9.09 -13.42 19.24
CA PRO A 9 8.49 -14.18 20.34
C PRO A 9 8.13 -13.35 21.58
N ALA A 10 8.82 -12.24 21.82
CA ALA A 10 8.59 -11.36 22.97
C ALA A 10 7.43 -10.35 22.76
N LYS A 11 6.93 -10.19 21.52
CA LYS A 11 5.93 -9.14 21.19
C LYS A 11 4.77 -9.65 20.36
N LEU A 12 5.01 -10.51 19.37
CA LEU A 12 3.99 -10.99 18.46
C LEU A 12 3.38 -12.31 18.95
N PRO A 13 2.04 -12.47 18.85
CA PRO A 13 1.37 -13.72 19.20
C PRO A 13 1.81 -14.86 18.27
N LYS A 14 1.96 -16.06 18.84
CA LYS A 14 2.35 -17.26 18.08
C LYS A 14 1.17 -17.76 17.24
N GLY A 15 1.43 -18.17 16.00
CA GLY A 15 0.43 -18.83 15.15
C GLY A 15 -0.73 -17.96 14.69
N LYS A 16 -0.67 -16.63 14.91
CA LYS A 16 -1.73 -15.72 14.47
C LYS A 16 -1.62 -15.46 12.97
N VAL A 17 -2.75 -15.52 12.28
CA VAL A 17 -2.92 -15.02 10.91
C VAL A 17 -3.51 -13.62 11.00
N SER A 18 -2.98 -12.66 10.22
CA SER A 18 -3.56 -11.32 10.16
C SER A 18 -4.19 -11.03 8.81
N ALA A 19 -5.37 -10.38 8.84
CA ALA A 19 -6.06 -9.85 7.67
C ALA A 19 -5.53 -8.46 7.26
N GLN A 20 -4.68 -7.82 8.08
CA GLN A 20 -4.06 -6.53 7.76
C GLN A 20 -3.30 -6.64 6.44
N MET A 21 -3.73 -5.85 5.45
CA MET A 21 -2.96 -5.69 4.24
C MET A 21 -1.67 -4.91 4.52
N ALA A 22 -0.57 -5.34 3.90
CA ALA A 22 0.72 -4.67 4.03
C ALA A 22 1.39 -4.52 2.66
N ILE A 23 2.23 -3.50 2.55
CA ILE A 23 3.18 -3.29 1.45
C ILE A 23 4.60 -3.18 2.02
N THR A 24 5.61 -3.38 1.17
CA THR A 24 7.01 -3.41 1.61
C THR A 24 7.44 -2.16 2.39
N MET A 25 6.90 -0.98 2.06
CA MET A 25 7.18 0.27 2.77
C MET A 25 6.73 0.24 4.23
N ASP A 26 5.71 -0.56 4.58
CA ASP A 26 5.28 -0.75 5.97
C ASP A 26 6.36 -1.45 6.80
N LEU A 27 7.18 -2.30 6.18
CA LEU A 27 8.31 -2.93 6.89
C LEU A 27 9.37 -1.90 7.28
N SER A 28 9.67 -0.94 6.39
CA SER A 28 10.59 0.16 6.71
C SER A 28 10.08 0.99 7.89
N ALA A 29 8.81 1.40 7.87
CA ALA A 29 8.21 2.15 8.97
C ALA A 29 8.14 1.34 10.28
N THR A 30 7.84 0.05 10.17
CA THR A 30 7.79 -0.88 11.32
C THR A 30 9.17 -1.06 11.94
N PHE A 31 10.22 -1.28 11.14
CA PHE A 31 11.58 -1.47 11.65
C PHE A 31 12.18 -0.19 12.23
N ALA A 32 11.90 0.97 11.62
CA ALA A 32 12.30 2.26 12.20
C ALA A 32 11.68 2.44 13.60
N ALA A 33 10.37 2.25 13.72
CA ALA A 33 9.67 2.36 15.01
C ALA A 33 10.17 1.34 16.05
N VAL A 34 10.44 0.10 15.64
CA VAL A 34 10.98 -0.94 16.54
C VAL A 34 12.42 -0.61 16.98
N GLY A 35 13.22 -0.02 16.10
CA GLY A 35 14.59 0.42 16.40
C GLY A 35 14.68 1.74 17.14
N GLY A 36 13.55 2.45 17.36
CA GLY A 36 13.54 3.79 17.94
C GLY A 36 14.13 4.87 17.03
N ALA A 37 14.18 4.62 15.72
CA ALA A 37 14.62 5.58 14.73
C ALA A 37 13.44 6.43 14.24
N GLU A 38 13.65 7.73 14.18
CA GLU A 38 12.69 8.68 13.61
C GLU A 38 13.14 9.09 12.20
N PRO A 39 12.20 9.27 11.25
CA PRO A 39 12.54 9.85 9.95
C PRO A 39 13.04 11.30 10.14
N PRO A 40 13.89 11.81 9.21
CA PRO A 40 14.30 13.21 9.22
C PRO A 40 13.10 14.17 9.30
N ALA A 41 13.31 15.34 9.91
CA ALA A 41 12.25 16.34 10.02
C ALA A 41 11.67 16.68 8.64
N GLY A 42 10.34 16.65 8.53
CA GLY A 42 9.62 16.90 7.27
C GLY A 42 9.56 15.70 6.31
N TYR A 43 10.21 14.57 6.62
CA TYR A 43 10.13 13.37 5.80
C TYR A 43 8.99 12.46 6.26
N VAL A 44 8.01 12.26 5.38
CA VAL A 44 6.85 11.39 5.64
C VAL A 44 7.09 10.02 5.00
N LEU A 45 7.04 8.96 5.81
CA LEU A 45 7.15 7.59 5.31
C LEU A 45 5.88 7.18 4.54
N ASP A 46 6.06 6.49 3.42
CA ASP A 46 4.97 5.91 2.63
C ASP A 46 4.24 4.75 3.33
N GLY A 47 4.93 4.10 4.28
CA GLY A 47 4.43 2.97 5.04
C GLY A 47 3.95 3.37 6.44
N MET A 48 3.31 2.43 7.13
CA MET A 48 2.90 2.58 8.53
C MET A 48 3.54 1.52 9.42
N ASN A 49 3.72 1.84 10.70
CA ASN A 49 4.12 0.85 11.70
C ASN A 49 2.98 -0.17 11.92
N LEU A 50 3.26 -1.44 11.65
CA LEU A 50 2.30 -2.53 11.76
C LEU A 50 2.17 -3.11 13.18
N ILE A 51 3.14 -2.86 14.08
CA ILE A 51 3.16 -3.48 15.41
C ILE A 51 1.83 -3.31 16.16
N PRO A 52 1.22 -2.11 16.28
CA PRO A 52 0.00 -1.94 17.06
C PRO A 52 -1.18 -2.79 16.55
N MET A 53 -1.29 -3.01 15.24
CA MET A 53 -2.34 -3.86 14.66
C MET A 53 -2.03 -5.35 14.88
N LEU A 54 -0.76 -5.73 14.80
CA LEU A 54 -0.33 -7.11 14.99
C LEU A 54 -0.42 -7.55 16.47
N THR A 55 -0.21 -6.63 17.42
CA THR A 55 -0.34 -6.85 18.87
C THR A 55 -1.76 -6.66 19.39
N GLY A 56 -2.66 -6.09 18.59
CA GLY A 56 -4.06 -5.83 18.97
C GLY A 56 -4.27 -4.56 19.79
N GLU A 57 -3.28 -3.68 19.86
CA GLU A 57 -3.39 -2.35 20.46
C GLU A 57 -4.25 -1.39 19.61
N LYS A 58 -4.36 -1.65 18.31
CA LYS A 58 -5.24 -0.95 17.37
C LYS A 58 -6.14 -1.96 16.64
N PRO A 59 -7.26 -1.49 16.02
CA PRO A 59 -8.04 -2.33 15.12
C PRO A 59 -7.14 -3.06 14.12
N GLU A 60 -7.43 -4.35 13.90
CA GLU A 60 -6.55 -5.20 13.10
C GLU A 60 -6.40 -4.71 11.66
N VAL A 61 -7.45 -4.10 11.09
CA VAL A 61 -7.44 -3.61 9.72
C VAL A 61 -7.50 -2.09 9.73
N ALA A 62 -6.40 -1.46 9.36
CA ALA A 62 -6.32 -0.04 9.09
C ALA A 62 -7.06 0.31 7.78
N ASP A 63 -7.92 1.32 7.84
CA ASP A 63 -8.57 1.86 6.66
C ASP A 63 -7.58 2.70 5.85
N ARG A 64 -7.05 2.12 4.76
CA ARG A 64 -6.12 2.80 3.85
C ARG A 64 -6.24 2.29 2.42
N SER A 65 -5.82 3.13 1.49
CA SER A 65 -5.69 2.77 0.08
C SER A 65 -4.25 2.39 -0.23
N PHE A 66 -4.10 1.45 -1.16
CA PHE A 66 -2.82 1.00 -1.68
C PHE A 66 -2.76 1.31 -3.17
N PHE A 67 -1.61 1.78 -3.63
CA PHE A 67 -1.44 2.29 -4.98
C PHE A 67 -0.26 1.61 -5.66
N TRP A 68 -0.45 1.24 -6.92
CA TRP A 68 0.61 0.70 -7.76
C TRP A 68 0.65 1.46 -9.09
N ARG A 69 1.86 1.67 -9.60
CA ARG A 69 2.09 2.26 -10.90
C ARG A 69 3.17 1.47 -11.62
N ILE A 70 2.92 1.19 -12.88
CA ILE A 70 3.94 0.72 -13.82
C ILE A 70 4.03 1.76 -14.92
N GLN A 71 5.23 2.33 -15.07
CA GLN A 71 5.56 3.26 -16.15
C GLN A 71 6.75 2.68 -16.90
N ARG A 72 6.48 1.90 -17.94
CA ARG A 72 7.48 1.36 -18.87
C ARG A 72 7.09 1.74 -20.29
N SER A 73 8.05 1.72 -21.22
CA SER A 73 7.83 2.07 -22.63
C SER A 73 6.67 1.31 -23.27
N ASN A 74 6.50 0.04 -22.92
CA ASN A 74 5.47 -0.86 -23.44
C ASN A 74 4.30 -1.13 -22.49
N ARG A 75 4.29 -0.55 -21.29
CA ARG A 75 3.25 -0.81 -20.29
C ARG A 75 3.08 0.36 -19.35
N LYS A 76 1.94 1.02 -19.44
CA LYS A 76 1.49 2.06 -18.52
C LYS A 76 0.28 1.51 -17.79
N MET A 77 0.37 1.40 -16.46
CA MET A 77 -0.70 0.81 -15.68
C MET A 77 -0.75 1.48 -14.31
N ARG A 78 -1.96 1.73 -13.81
CA ARG A 78 -2.18 2.28 -12.48
C ARG A 78 -3.25 1.46 -11.77
N ALA A 79 -3.05 1.18 -10.50
CA ALA A 79 -4.02 0.44 -9.72
C ALA A 79 -4.21 1.09 -8.36
N VAL A 80 -5.43 1.01 -7.84
CA VAL A 80 -5.74 1.29 -6.44
C VAL A 80 -6.48 0.11 -5.84
N ARG A 81 -6.16 -0.23 -4.61
CA ARG A 81 -6.95 -1.13 -3.77
C ARG A 81 -7.39 -0.42 -2.52
N HIS A 82 -8.66 -0.53 -2.20
CA HIS A 82 -9.25 -0.01 -0.97
C HIS A 82 -10.29 -1.02 -0.46
N GLY A 83 -10.06 -1.54 0.75
CA GLY A 83 -10.81 -2.68 1.26
C GLY A 83 -10.75 -3.88 0.30
N LYS A 84 -11.93 -4.41 -0.04
CA LYS A 84 -12.08 -5.52 -0.99
C LYS A 84 -11.93 -5.10 -2.45
N TRP A 85 -12.12 -3.83 -2.77
CA TRP A 85 -12.17 -3.37 -4.16
C TRP A 85 -10.77 -3.09 -4.70
N LYS A 86 -10.52 -3.56 -5.93
CA LYS A 86 -9.35 -3.22 -6.72
C LYS A 86 -9.79 -2.64 -8.06
N TYR A 87 -9.34 -1.42 -8.33
CA TYR A 87 -9.46 -0.78 -9.63
C TYR A 87 -8.12 -0.84 -10.37
N LEU A 88 -8.18 -1.04 -11.68
CA LEU A 88 -7.04 -1.07 -12.58
C LEU A 88 -7.33 -0.24 -13.83
N ASP A 89 -6.46 0.73 -14.10
CA ASP A 89 -6.32 1.41 -15.37
C ASP A 89 -5.14 0.78 -16.12
N ASP A 90 -5.43 0.16 -17.26
CA ASP A 90 -4.46 -0.57 -18.07
C ASP A 90 -3.69 0.29 -19.09
N GLY A 91 -3.86 1.61 -19.04
CA GLY A 91 -3.13 2.55 -19.89
C GLY A 91 -3.83 2.89 -21.21
N GLY A 92 -5.12 2.61 -21.34
CA GLY A 92 -5.97 3.18 -22.38
C GLY A 92 -6.87 2.20 -23.13
N THR A 93 -6.93 0.92 -22.74
CA THR A 93 -7.84 -0.05 -23.37
C THR A 93 -9.14 -0.14 -22.58
N MET A 94 -9.06 -0.42 -21.27
CA MET A 94 -10.23 -0.59 -20.43
C MET A 94 -9.93 -0.40 -18.95
N ASP A 95 -10.89 0.20 -18.25
CA ASP A 95 -10.93 0.18 -16.79
C ASP A 95 -11.50 -1.14 -16.27
N LEU A 96 -10.84 -1.71 -15.27
CA LEU A 96 -11.25 -2.96 -14.65
C LEU A 96 -11.51 -2.75 -13.16
N LEU A 97 -12.57 -3.37 -12.65
CA LEU A 97 -12.93 -3.38 -11.23
C LEU A 97 -13.13 -4.82 -10.77
N PHE A 98 -12.56 -5.17 -9.62
CA PHE A 98 -12.65 -6.49 -9.02
C PHE A 98 -13.00 -6.42 -7.53
N ASP A 99 -13.82 -7.35 -7.06
CA ASP A 99 -14.04 -7.65 -5.63
C ASP A 99 -13.08 -8.77 -5.22
N LEU A 100 -11.98 -8.44 -4.53
CA LEU A 100 -10.96 -9.41 -4.14
C LEU A 100 -11.32 -10.29 -2.96
N GLU A 101 -12.45 -10.03 -2.29
CA GLU A 101 -12.97 -10.90 -1.24
C GLU A 101 -13.68 -12.11 -1.86
N ASN A 102 -14.49 -11.88 -2.90
CA ASN A 102 -15.24 -12.92 -3.60
C ASN A 102 -14.50 -13.48 -4.83
N ASP A 103 -13.60 -12.71 -5.41
CA ASP A 103 -12.85 -13.07 -6.62
C ASP A 103 -11.38 -12.62 -6.53
N ILE A 104 -10.61 -13.34 -5.71
CA ILE A 104 -9.17 -13.14 -5.58
C ILE A 104 -8.40 -13.34 -6.90
N GLY A 105 -9.00 -14.05 -7.87
CA GLY A 105 -8.43 -14.36 -9.16
C GLY A 105 -8.62 -13.27 -10.21
N GLU A 106 -9.37 -12.21 -9.91
CA GLU A 106 -9.63 -11.08 -10.81
C GLU A 106 -10.23 -11.55 -12.15
N ARG A 107 -11.18 -12.48 -12.08
CA ARG A 107 -11.84 -13.14 -13.22
C ARG A 107 -13.07 -12.40 -13.69
N GLN A 108 -13.80 -11.74 -12.78
CA GLN A 108 -15.04 -11.04 -13.08
C GLN A 108 -14.83 -9.53 -13.05
N ASN A 109 -14.90 -8.90 -14.22
CA ASN A 109 -14.88 -7.44 -14.31
C ASN A 109 -16.24 -6.86 -13.91
N LEU A 110 -16.23 -6.03 -12.88
CA LEU A 110 -17.39 -5.38 -12.27
C LEU A 110 -17.49 -3.88 -12.63
N ASN A 111 -16.66 -3.40 -13.55
CA ASN A 111 -16.55 -1.97 -13.89
C ASN A 111 -17.89 -1.35 -14.32
N PHE A 112 -18.71 -2.08 -15.08
CA PHE A 112 -19.98 -1.57 -15.60
C PHE A 112 -21.16 -1.73 -14.63
N THR A 113 -21.00 -2.54 -13.58
CA THR A 113 -22.08 -2.81 -12.60
C THR A 113 -21.96 -1.98 -11.33
N HIS A 114 -20.78 -1.39 -11.06
CA HIS A 114 -20.52 -0.55 -9.89
C HIS A 114 -19.82 0.78 -10.26
N PRO A 115 -20.44 1.62 -11.11
CA PRO A 115 -19.84 2.88 -11.56
C PRO A 115 -19.50 3.84 -10.42
N GLU A 116 -20.26 3.80 -9.31
CA GLU A 116 -20.02 4.59 -8.10
C GLU A 116 -18.68 4.23 -7.44
N ILE A 117 -18.34 2.95 -7.41
CA ILE A 117 -17.10 2.45 -6.82
C ILE A 117 -15.92 2.80 -7.72
N VAL A 118 -16.10 2.67 -9.04
CA VAL A 118 -15.09 3.10 -10.02
C VAL A 118 -14.77 4.59 -9.86
N ALA A 119 -15.80 5.43 -9.71
CA ALA A 119 -15.61 6.86 -9.54
C ALA A 119 -14.85 7.20 -8.24
N ASP A 120 -15.19 6.58 -7.11
CA ASP A 120 -14.49 6.76 -5.83
C ASP A 120 -13.01 6.34 -5.94
N LEU A 121 -12.76 5.16 -6.49
CA LEU A 121 -11.40 4.64 -6.62
C LEU A 121 -10.54 5.48 -7.59
N LYS A 122 -11.11 5.96 -8.70
CA LYS A 122 -10.43 6.90 -9.60
C LYS A 122 -10.05 8.19 -8.89
N LYS A 123 -10.95 8.73 -8.07
CA LYS A 123 -10.68 9.93 -7.26
C LYS A 123 -9.50 9.70 -6.32
N ARG A 124 -9.52 8.62 -5.54
CA ARG A 124 -8.40 8.24 -4.63
C ARG A 124 -7.08 8.08 -5.39
N LEU A 125 -7.13 7.45 -6.56
CA LEU A 125 -5.95 7.26 -7.40
C LEU A 125 -5.37 8.59 -7.90
N ALA A 126 -6.21 9.55 -8.28
CA ALA A 126 -5.77 10.88 -8.68
C ALA A 126 -5.14 11.65 -7.51
N GLU A 127 -5.76 11.63 -6.33
CA GLU A 127 -5.26 12.28 -5.11
C GLU A 127 -3.89 11.72 -4.68
N SER A 128 -3.68 10.40 -4.82
CA SER A 128 -2.38 9.77 -4.50
C SER A 128 -1.24 10.25 -5.40
N GLY A 129 -1.54 10.62 -6.65
CA GLY A 129 -0.56 11.15 -7.59
C GLY A 129 -0.16 12.60 -7.27
N ALA A 130 -1.10 13.41 -6.79
CA ALA A 130 -0.85 14.80 -6.43
C ALA A 130 0.03 14.93 -5.18
N SER A 131 -0.18 14.06 -4.18
CA SER A 131 0.57 14.07 -2.92
C SER A 131 2.08 13.79 -3.11
N ARG A 132 2.45 12.92 -4.06
CA ARG A 132 3.86 12.54 -4.32
C ARG A 132 4.66 13.55 -5.13
N ALA A 133 4.02 14.51 -5.80
CA ALA A 133 4.74 15.51 -6.59
C ALA A 133 5.50 16.54 -5.72
N GLY A 134 5.27 16.55 -4.40
CA GLY A 134 5.92 17.46 -3.45
C GLY A 134 6.99 16.85 -2.55
N SER A 135 7.20 15.52 -2.57
CA SER A 135 8.18 14.84 -1.70
C SER A 135 9.44 14.45 -2.48
N VAL A 136 10.30 15.42 -2.75
CA VAL A 136 11.69 15.10 -3.11
C VAL A 136 12.43 14.87 -1.80
N ALA A 137 12.95 13.66 -1.58
CA ALA A 137 13.83 13.40 -0.45
C ALA A 137 15.05 14.34 -0.57
N PRO A 138 15.49 15.01 0.50
CA PRO A 138 16.73 15.75 0.46
C PRO A 138 17.84 14.78 0.05
N GLU A 139 18.66 15.20 -0.90
CA GLU A 139 19.82 14.46 -1.38
C GLU A 139 20.69 14.15 -0.16
N ALA A 140 20.85 12.86 0.15
CA ALA A 140 21.69 12.45 1.26
C ALA A 140 23.13 12.77 0.86
N ASP A 141 23.70 13.82 1.46
CA ASP A 141 25.14 14.09 1.46
C ASP A 141 25.84 12.90 2.13
N LEU A 142 26.14 11.88 1.32
CA LEU A 142 27.07 10.83 1.69
C LEU A 142 28.45 11.46 1.71
N PRO A 143 29.17 11.46 2.87
CA PRO A 143 30.53 11.97 2.90
C PRO A 143 31.37 11.17 1.90
N ALA A 144 32.13 11.89 1.06
CA ALA A 144 33.08 11.29 0.16
C ALA A 144 34.03 10.39 0.96
N GLU A 145 34.14 9.12 0.54
CA GLU A 145 35.16 8.24 1.08
C GLU A 145 36.55 8.76 0.66
N SER A 146 37.33 9.13 1.68
CA SER A 146 38.77 9.47 1.75
C SER A 146 39.39 10.37 0.68
#